data_AF-A0A7X8FA19-F1
#
_entry.id   AF-A0A7X8FA19-F1
#
_cell.length_a   1.000
_cell.length_b   1.000
_cell.length_c   1.000
_cell.angle_alpha   90.00
_cell.angle_beta   90.00
_cell.angle_gamma   90.00
#
_symmetry.space_group_name_H-M   'P 1'
#
loop_
_entity.id
_entity.type
_entity.pdbx_description
1 polymer ?
#
loop_
_entity_poly.entity_id
_entity_poly.type
_entity_poly.pdbx_seq_one_letter_code
_entity_poly.pdbx_strand_id
1 'polypeptide(L)'
;MISEKSIRLINEIKLPEIAHIVEMQEELEVYKTMTFGERMDHLISELYQRKMDTKYKGLLSRAHLRYREADISNIVYNNRGFTRDDIITVSEPSYIRKGNSVVFQGPVGSGKTYLACALANSIGILRGYRTLYL
;
A
#
# COMPACT_ATOMS: atom_id res chain seq x y z
N MET A 1 30.91 -2.92 6.92
CA MET A 1 30.54 -1.64 7.53
C MET A 1 30.56 -0.54 6.49
N ILE A 2 29.40 0.09 6.27
CA ILE A 2 29.28 1.31 5.47
C ILE A 2 30.09 2.44 6.10
N SER A 3 30.78 3.25 5.29
CA SER A 3 31.53 4.41 5.80
C SER A 3 30.62 5.50 6.36
N GLU A 4 31.07 6.25 7.38
CA GLU A 4 30.29 7.39 7.91
C GLU A 4 29.94 8.42 6.82
N LYS A 5 30.84 8.65 5.86
CA LYS A 5 30.59 9.51 4.70
C LYS A 5 29.40 9.03 3.89
N SER A 6 29.33 7.72 3.62
CA SER A 6 28.21 7.11 2.89
C SER A 6 26.90 7.22 3.66
N ILE A 7 26.90 7.02 4.98
CA ILE A 7 25.70 7.17 5.83
C ILE A 7 25.16 8.61 5.74
N ARG A 8 26.04 9.62 5.83
CA ARG A 8 25.62 11.03 5.70
C ARG A 8 24.98 11.30 4.34
N LEU A 9 25.61 10.86 3.24
CA LEU A 9 25.07 11.02 1.89
C LEU A 9 23.71 10.33 1.70
N ILE A 10 23.55 9.11 2.25
CA ILE A 10 22.30 8.36 2.22
C ILE A 10 21.17 9.12 2.94
N ASN A 11 21.48 9.77 4.06
CA ASN A 11 20.53 10.61 4.79
C ASN A 11 20.17 11.87 4.00
N GLU A 12 21.13 12.52 3.33
CA GLU A 12 20.89 13.70 2.49
C GLU A 12 19.95 13.40 1.31
N ILE A 13 20.08 12.22 0.69
CA ILE A 13 19.17 11.77 -0.39
C ILE A 13 17.84 11.18 0.14
N LYS A 14 17.57 11.27 1.45
CA LYS A 14 16.33 10.82 2.11
C LYS A 14 16.03 9.32 1.96
N LEU A 15 17.08 8.49 1.93
CA LEU A 15 16.99 7.03 1.87
C LEU A 15 17.67 6.34 3.07
N PRO A 16 17.45 6.77 4.32
CA PRO A 16 18.13 6.21 5.51
C PRO A 16 17.98 4.69 5.64
N GLU A 17 16.92 4.11 5.08
CA GLU A 17 16.64 2.68 5.10
C GLU A 17 17.72 1.85 4.40
N ILE A 18 18.45 2.42 3.44
CA ILE A 18 19.56 1.73 2.76
C ILE A 18 20.63 1.29 3.75
N ALA A 19 21.01 2.17 4.69
CA ALA A 19 22.06 1.86 5.65
C ALA A 19 21.68 0.62 6.48
N HIS A 20 20.45 0.58 6.96
CA HIS A 20 19.92 -0.53 7.74
C HIS A 20 19.79 -1.83 6.94
N ILE A 21 19.36 -1.77 5.67
CA ILE A 21 19.28 -2.96 4.80
C ILE A 21 20.67 -3.55 4.57
N VAL A 22 21.67 -2.71 4.32
CA VAL A 22 23.05 -3.17 4.10
C VAL A 22 23.64 -3.76 5.38
N GLU A 23 23.43 -3.12 6.55
CA GLU A 23 23.84 -3.68 7.84
C GLU A 23 23.24 -5.09 8.05
N MET A 24 21.95 -5.25 7.78
CA MET A 24 21.26 -6.54 7.86
C MET A 24 21.87 -7.57 6.87
N GLN A 25 22.19 -7.17 5.64
CA GLN A 25 22.85 -8.06 4.67
C GLN A 25 24.27 -8.46 5.09
N GLU A 26 24.99 -7.62 5.84
CA GLU A 26 26.32 -7.96 6.37
C GLU A 26 26.23 -8.99 7.51
N GLU A 27 25.18 -8.93 8.33
CA GLU A 27 24.97 -9.84 9.48
C GLU A 27 24.48 -11.23 9.06
N LEU A 28 23.65 -11.31 8.02
CA LEU A 28 22.96 -12.55 7.64
C LEU A 28 23.79 -13.39 6.64
N GLU A 29 24.13 -14.63 7.04
CA GLU A 29 24.95 -15.58 6.25
C GLU A 29 24.43 -15.85 4.84
N VAL A 30 23.10 -15.86 4.64
CA VAL A 30 22.46 -16.06 3.32
C VAL A 30 22.96 -15.06 2.27
N TYR A 31 23.27 -13.82 2.67
CA TYR A 31 23.74 -12.80 1.73
C TYR A 31 25.24 -12.93 1.44
N LYS A 32 26.03 -13.63 2.27
CA LYS A 32 27.45 -13.86 1.99
C LYS A 32 27.67 -14.86 0.86
N THR A 33 26.71 -15.75 0.62
CA THR A 33 26.73 -16.70 -0.50
C THR A 33 26.22 -16.08 -1.82
N MET A 34 25.64 -14.88 -1.77
CA MET A 34 25.10 -14.18 -2.93
C MET A 34 26.16 -13.32 -3.62
N THR A 35 26.03 -13.20 -4.93
CA THR A 35 26.77 -12.23 -5.73
C THR A 35 26.40 -10.80 -5.34
N PHE A 36 27.22 -9.82 -5.74
CA PHE A 36 26.89 -8.41 -5.56
C PHE A 36 25.57 -8.03 -6.26
N GLY A 37 25.32 -8.56 -7.46
CA GLY A 37 24.10 -8.29 -8.21
C GLY A 37 22.84 -8.72 -7.45
N GLU A 38 22.83 -9.97 -6.96
CA GLU A 38 21.71 -10.50 -6.18
C GLU A 38 21.46 -9.68 -4.90
N ARG A 39 22.53 -9.31 -4.19
CA ARG A 39 22.41 -8.45 -3.00
C ARG A 39 21.81 -7.08 -3.33
N MET A 40 22.19 -6.50 -4.46
CA MET A 40 21.62 -5.24 -4.94
C MET A 40 20.14 -5.36 -5.30
N ASP A 41 19.74 -6.45 -5.97
CA ASP A 41 18.34 -6.70 -6.31
C ASP A 41 17.48 -6.87 -5.05
N HIS A 42 17.99 -7.60 -4.05
CA HIS A 42 17.35 -7.72 -2.74
C HIS A 42 17.22 -6.36 -2.04
N LEU A 43 18.29 -5.56 -2.04
CA LEU A 43 18.29 -4.24 -1.42
C LEU A 43 17.25 -3.32 -2.05
N ILE A 44 17.19 -3.27 -3.38
CA ILE A 44 16.24 -2.42 -4.12
C ILE A 44 14.81 -2.87 -3.83
N SER A 45 14.56 -4.18 -3.86
CA SER A 45 13.23 -4.76 -3.60
C SER A 45 12.74 -4.43 -2.19
N GLU A 46 13.60 -4.61 -1.18
CA GLU A 46 13.27 -4.32 0.20
C GLU A 46 13.07 -2.81 0.44
N LEU A 47 13.94 -1.97 -0.12
CA LEU A 47 13.80 -0.52 -0.05
C LEU A 47 12.46 -0.07 -0.65
N TYR A 48 12.11 -0.60 -1.82
CA TYR A 48 10.84 -0.30 -2.48
C TYR A 48 9.66 -0.68 -1.59
N GLN A 49 9.66 -1.89 -1.02
CA GLN A 49 8.60 -2.36 -0.12
C GLN A 49 8.45 -1.46 1.10
N ARG A 50 9.55 -1.12 1.79
CA ARG A 50 9.55 -0.24 2.97
C ARG A 50 8.96 1.15 2.64
N LYS A 51 9.29 1.70 1.47
CA LYS A 51 8.73 2.99 1.02
C LYS A 51 7.24 2.88 0.70
N MET A 52 6.81 1.80 0.05
CA MET A 52 5.39 1.55 -0.25
C MET A 52 4.59 1.40 1.04
N ASP A 53 5.10 0.64 2.01
CA ASP A 53 4.45 0.44 3.32
C ASP A 53 4.32 1.75 4.09
N THR A 54 5.37 2.58 4.09
CA THR A 54 5.35 3.89 4.75
C THR A 54 4.32 4.81 4.08
N LYS A 55 4.27 4.83 2.75
CA LYS A 55 3.28 5.58 1.99
C LYS A 55 1.86 5.10 2.29
N TYR A 56 1.64 3.78 2.27
CA TYR A 56 0.37 3.15 2.58
C TYR A 56 -0.12 3.52 3.99
N LYS A 57 0.71 3.30 5.02
CA LYS A 57 0.39 3.65 6.42
C LYS A 57 0.05 5.13 6.58
N GLY A 58 0.80 6.01 5.91
CA GLY A 58 0.54 7.45 5.91
C GLY A 58 -0.79 7.82 5.25
N LEU A 59 -1.13 7.20 4.12
CA LEU A 59 -2.42 7.41 3.45
C LEU A 59 -3.59 6.83 4.26
N LEU A 60 -3.44 5.62 4.81
CA LEU A 60 -4.44 4.96 5.64
C LEU A 60 -4.78 5.77 6.89
N SER A 61 -3.76 6.32 7.55
CA SER A 61 -3.94 7.18 8.72
C SER A 61 -4.78 8.41 8.40
N ARG A 62 -4.49 9.07 7.28
CA ARG A 62 -5.20 10.30 6.83
C ARG A 62 -6.61 10.06 6.29
N ALA A 63 -6.90 8.85 5.82
CA ALA A 63 -8.22 8.54 5.25
C ALA A 63 -9.30 8.33 6.31
N HIS A 64 -8.94 8.10 7.58
CA HIS A 64 -9.87 7.89 8.69
C HIS A 64 -10.98 6.86 8.41
N LEU A 65 -10.65 5.77 7.70
CA LEU A 65 -11.59 4.70 7.40
C LEU A 65 -12.17 4.10 8.67
N ARG A 66 -13.49 3.91 8.70
CA ARG A 66 -14.16 3.21 9.81
C ARG A 66 -13.69 1.77 9.96
N TYR A 67 -13.41 1.09 8.85
CA TYR A 67 -12.83 -0.24 8.82
C TYR A 67 -11.50 -0.18 8.05
N ARG A 68 -10.38 0.00 8.75
CA ARG A 68 -9.05 0.13 8.14
C ARG A 68 -8.58 -1.13 7.40
N GLU A 69 -9.03 -2.29 7.87
CA GLU A 69 -8.68 -3.61 7.32
C GLU A 69 -9.71 -4.09 6.30
N ALA A 70 -10.64 -3.24 5.88
CA ALA A 70 -11.59 -3.60 4.85
C ALA A 70 -10.86 -3.88 3.53
N ASP A 71 -11.24 -4.98 2.88
CA ASP A 71 -10.64 -5.41 1.63
C ASP A 71 -11.73 -5.91 0.67
N ILE A 72 -11.53 -5.65 -0.62
CA ILE A 72 -12.47 -6.05 -1.68
C ILE A 72 -12.63 -7.58 -1.80
N SER A 73 -11.61 -8.36 -1.42
CA SER A 73 -11.64 -9.83 -1.42
C SER A 73 -12.60 -10.39 -0.37
N ASN A 74 -12.84 -9.64 0.71
CA ASN A 74 -13.73 -10.03 1.82
C ASN A 74 -15.19 -9.58 1.60
N ILE A 75 -15.53 -9.06 0.42
CA ILE A 75 -16.90 -8.66 0.09
C ILE A 75 -17.79 -9.90 -0.06
N VAL A 76 -18.89 -9.91 0.71
CA VAL A 76 -19.97 -10.89 0.54
C VAL A 76 -20.99 -10.36 -0.46
N TYR A 77 -21.31 -11.16 -1.48
CA TYR A 77 -22.20 -10.80 -2.60
C TYR A 77 -23.63 -11.32 -2.46
N ASN A 78 -23.86 -12.35 -1.65
CA ASN A 78 -25.14 -13.05 -1.56
C ASN A 78 -26.26 -12.10 -1.11
N ASN A 79 -27.35 -12.05 -1.88
CA ASN A 79 -28.58 -11.27 -1.61
C ASN A 79 -28.38 -9.75 -1.50
N ARG A 80 -27.37 -9.18 -2.18
CA ARG A 80 -27.10 -7.72 -2.12
C ARG A 80 -27.45 -6.93 -3.39
N GLY A 81 -27.88 -7.60 -4.46
CA GLY A 81 -28.27 -6.94 -5.71
C GLY A 81 -27.11 -6.40 -6.54
N PHE A 82 -25.87 -6.79 -6.22
CA PHE A 82 -24.69 -6.55 -7.03
C PHE A 82 -23.85 -7.83 -7.14
N THR A 83 -23.06 -7.90 -8.19
CA THR A 83 -22.22 -9.05 -8.55
C THR A 83 -20.74 -8.73 -8.33
N ARG A 84 -19.89 -9.76 -8.47
CA ARG A 84 -18.43 -9.57 -8.49
C ARG A 84 -18.00 -8.67 -9.64
N ASP A 85 -18.65 -8.76 -10.79
CA ASP A 85 -18.32 -7.98 -11.99
C ASP A 85 -18.60 -6.49 -11.77
N ASP A 86 -19.65 -6.15 -11.02
CA ASP A 86 -19.93 -4.77 -10.61
C ASP A 86 -18.78 -4.20 -9.76
N ILE A 87 -18.29 -4.98 -8.78
CA ILE A 87 -17.16 -4.57 -7.94
C ILE A 87 -15.87 -4.46 -8.76
N ILE A 88 -15.61 -5.37 -9.70
CA ILE A 88 -14.45 -5.28 -10.59
C ILE A 88 -14.52 -4.00 -11.44
N THR A 89 -15.68 -3.67 -11.98
CA THR A 89 -15.90 -2.46 -12.77
C THR A 89 -15.61 -1.20 -11.95
N VAL A 90 -16.10 -1.14 -10.71
CA VAL A 90 -15.84 -0.02 -9.79
C VAL A 90 -14.41 -0.06 -9.22
N SER A 91 -13.70 -1.19 -9.32
CA SER A 91 -12.29 -1.32 -8.92
C SER A 91 -11.30 -0.79 -9.95
N GLU A 92 -11.77 -0.45 -11.15
CA GLU A 92 -10.97 0.26 -12.14
C GLU A 92 -10.81 1.73 -11.71
N PRO A 93 -9.58 2.22 -11.45
CA PRO A 93 -9.36 3.54 -10.85
C PRO A 93 -9.52 4.68 -11.88
N SER A 94 -10.22 4.44 -12.99
CA SER A 94 -10.50 5.43 -14.03
C SER A 94 -11.27 6.63 -13.49
N TYR A 95 -12.19 6.42 -12.53
CA TYR A 95 -12.92 7.49 -11.86
C TYR A 95 -12.00 8.33 -10.96
N ILE A 96 -11.00 7.71 -10.31
CA ILE A 96 -10.01 8.42 -9.48
C ILE A 96 -9.19 9.37 -10.36
N ARG A 97 -8.73 8.90 -11.53
CA ARG A 97 -7.99 9.72 -12.49
C ARG A 97 -8.81 10.90 -13.03
N LYS A 98 -10.13 10.74 -13.12
CA LYS A 98 -11.07 11.79 -13.55
C LYS A 98 -11.48 12.73 -12.40
N GLY A 99 -11.07 12.46 -11.15
CA GLY A 99 -11.49 13.24 -9.98
C GLY A 99 -12.94 13.02 -9.57
N ASN A 100 -13.56 11.91 -10.00
CA ASN A 100 -14.95 11.60 -9.66
C ASN A 100 -15.04 10.90 -8.30
N SER A 101 -16.04 11.28 -7.50
CA SER A 101 -16.36 10.60 -6.23
C SER A 101 -17.24 9.38 -6.46
N VAL A 102 -17.12 8.38 -5.58
CA VAL A 102 -18.00 7.20 -5.55
C VAL A 102 -18.96 7.33 -4.38
N VAL A 103 -20.26 7.15 -4.65
CA VAL A 103 -21.32 7.26 -3.64
C VAL A 103 -22.03 5.91 -3.53
N PHE A 104 -22.17 5.42 -2.29
CA PHE A 104 -22.88 4.19 -2.00
C PHE A 104 -24.26 4.50 -1.41
N GLN A 105 -25.34 4.12 -2.09
CA GLN A 105 -26.71 4.32 -1.65
C GLN A 105 -27.42 2.99 -1.38
N GLY A 106 -28.30 2.94 -0.38
CA GLY A 106 -29.11 1.77 -0.07
C GLY A 106 -29.52 1.64 1.41
N PRO A 107 -30.30 0.61 1.78
CA PRO A 107 -30.86 0.42 3.11
C PRO A 107 -29.81 0.32 4.23
N VAL A 108 -30.15 0.71 5.47
CA VAL A 108 -29.25 0.53 6.63
C VAL A 108 -28.91 -0.96 6.80
N GLY A 109 -27.69 -1.28 7.22
CA GLY A 109 -27.25 -2.67 7.43
C GLY A 109 -26.82 -3.42 6.15
N SER A 110 -26.94 -2.83 4.96
CA SER A 110 -26.55 -3.49 3.70
C SER A 110 -25.04 -3.61 3.45
N GLY A 111 -24.19 -3.15 4.36
CA GLY A 111 -22.73 -3.25 4.24
C GLY A 111 -22.05 -2.13 3.43
N LYS A 112 -22.77 -1.06 3.06
CA LYS A 112 -22.21 0.10 2.31
C LYS A 112 -20.96 0.70 2.94
N THR A 113 -20.94 0.83 4.26
CA THR A 113 -19.78 1.33 5.01
C THR A 113 -18.55 0.44 4.81
N TYR A 114 -18.75 -0.88 4.81
CA TYR A 114 -17.67 -1.83 4.55
C TYR A 114 -17.21 -1.73 3.09
N LEU A 115 -18.15 -1.70 2.13
CA LEU A 115 -17.84 -1.53 0.71
C LEU A 115 -17.05 -0.25 0.43
N ALA A 116 -17.46 0.87 1.02
CA ALA A 116 -16.77 2.15 0.90
C ALA A 116 -15.35 2.07 1.46
N CYS A 117 -15.16 1.48 2.64
CA CYS A 117 -13.84 1.30 3.24
C CYS A 117 -12.96 0.35 2.41
N ALA A 118 -13.52 -0.77 1.92
CA ALA A 118 -12.81 -1.75 1.11
C ALA A 118 -12.33 -1.14 -0.22
N LEU A 119 -13.21 -0.42 -0.91
CA LEU A 119 -12.85 0.27 -2.15
C LEU A 119 -11.80 1.36 -1.89
N ALA A 120 -12.03 2.19 -0.86
CA ALA A 120 -11.10 3.24 -0.47
C ALA A 120 -9.69 2.69 -0.17
N ASN A 121 -9.62 1.56 0.54
CA ASN A 121 -8.38 0.91 0.90
C ASN A 121 -7.70 0.23 -0.30
N SER A 122 -8.33 -0.76 -0.92
CA SER A 122 -7.72 -1.60 -1.95
C SER A 122 -7.49 -0.85 -3.28
N ILE A 123 -8.35 0.10 -3.64
CA ILE A 123 -8.29 0.80 -4.95
C ILE A 123 -7.67 2.19 -4.84
N GLY A 124 -7.89 2.88 -3.72
CA GLY A 124 -7.30 4.19 -3.45
C GLY A 124 -5.93 4.09 -2.78
N ILE A 125 -5.96 3.77 -1.48
CA ILE A 125 -4.82 3.89 -0.56
C ILE A 125 -3.67 2.93 -0.95
N LEU A 126 -3.98 1.66 -1.21
CA LEU A 126 -3.01 0.64 -1.59
C LEU A 126 -2.34 0.96 -2.94
N ARG A 127 -3.07 1.58 -3.86
CA ARG A 127 -2.53 2.06 -5.15
C ARG A 127 -1.87 3.43 -5.05
N GLY A 128 -1.78 4.00 -3.85
CA GLY A 128 -1.05 5.22 -3.57
C GLY A 128 -1.81 6.52 -3.85
N TYR A 129 -3.12 6.46 -4.03
CA TYR A 129 -3.99 7.63 -4.17
C TYR A 129 -4.37 8.21 -2.81
N ARG A 130 -4.54 9.54 -2.77
CA ARG A 130 -5.12 10.22 -1.60
C ARG A 130 -6.62 9.97 -1.61
N THR A 131 -7.13 9.38 -0.53
CA THR A 131 -8.54 9.06 -0.39
C THR A 131 -9.14 9.83 0.78
N LEU A 132 -10.32 10.40 0.55
CA LEU A 132 -11.16 11.02 1.58
C LEU A 132 -12.41 10.16 1.76
N TYR A 133 -12.66 9.74 2.99
CA TYR A 133 -13.86 9.01 3.39
C TYR A 133 -14.77 9.98 4.15
N LEU A 134 -16.01 10.11 3.66
CA LEU A 134 -17.06 11.00 4.19
C LEU A 134 -18.23 10.18 4.75
#